data_AF-A0A0C4DH80-F1
#
_entry.id   AF-A0A0C4DH80-F1
#
_cell.length_a   1.000
_cell.length_b   1.000
_cell.length_c   1.000
_cell.angle_alpha   90.00
_cell.angle_beta   90.00
_cell.angle_gamma   90.00
#
_symmetry.space_group_name_H-M   'P 1'
#
loop_
_entity.id
_entity.type
_entity.pdbx_description
1 polymer ?
#
loop_
_entity_poly.entity_id
_entity_poly.type
_entity_poly.pdbx_seq_one_letter_code
_entity_poly.pdbx_strand_id
1 'polypeptide(L)'
;MTKFGFLRLSYEKQDTLLKLLILSMAAVLSFSTRLFAVLRFESVIHEFDPYFNYRTTRFLAEEGFYKFHNWFDDRAWYPLGRIIGGTIYPGLMITSAAIYHV
;
A
#
# COMPACT_ATOMS: atom_id res chain seq x y z
N MET A 1 31.51 17.14 -34.00
CA MET A 1 30.47 17.98 -33.36
C MET A 1 29.14 17.23 -33.42
N THR A 2 28.90 16.37 -32.43
CA THR A 2 27.69 15.57 -32.29
C THR A 2 26.53 16.48 -31.87
N LYS A 3 25.71 16.89 -32.84
CA LYS A 3 24.41 17.51 -32.56
C LYS A 3 23.52 16.44 -31.92
N PHE A 4 23.52 16.39 -30.59
CA PHE A 4 22.53 15.65 -29.82
C PHE A 4 21.13 16.06 -30.32
N GLY A 5 20.45 15.14 -30.99
CA GLY A 5 19.12 15.32 -31.59
C GLY A 5 17.98 15.54 -30.58
N PHE A 6 18.29 15.92 -29.35
CA PHE A 6 17.35 16.09 -28.23
C PHE A 6 16.53 17.40 -28.33
N LEU A 7 16.86 18.29 -29.27
CA LEU A 7 16.35 19.67 -29.35
C LEU A 7 15.28 19.90 -30.43
N ARG A 8 14.47 18.90 -30.79
CA ARG A 8 13.28 19.09 -31.66
C ARG A 8 11.94 18.92 -30.94
N LEU A 9 11.90 19.09 -29.63
CA LEU A 9 10.65 19.13 -28.88
C LEU A 9 10.15 20.57 -28.73
N SER A 10 8.84 20.79 -28.87
CA SER A 10 8.19 22.05 -28.48
C SER A 10 8.45 22.34 -26.99
N TYR A 11 8.55 23.61 -26.61
CA TYR A 11 8.78 24.05 -25.23
C TYR A 11 7.78 23.41 -24.24
N GLU A 12 6.52 23.25 -24.63
CA GLU A 12 5.49 22.58 -23.81
C GLU A 12 5.79 21.10 -23.54
N LYS A 13 6.35 20.40 -24.55
CA LYS A 13 6.73 18.99 -24.40
C LYS A 13 7.97 18.85 -23.52
N GLN A 14 8.91 19.80 -23.60
CA GLN A 14 10.08 19.83 -22.73
C GLN A 14 9.67 20.06 -21.26
N ASP A 15 8.75 20.99 -21.01
CA ASP A 15 8.19 21.24 -19.68
C ASP A 15 7.46 20.00 -19.13
N THR A 16 6.62 19.36 -19.94
CA THR A 16 5.93 18.12 -19.54
C THR A 16 6.91 16.99 -19.22
N LEU A 17 7.95 16.82 -20.04
CA LEU A 17 8.99 15.80 -19.82
C LEU A 17 9.73 16.07 -18.51
N LEU A 18 10.07 17.34 -18.24
CA LEU A 18 10.76 17.73 -17.01
C LEU A 18 9.88 17.49 -15.77
N LYS A 19 8.59 17.84 -15.82
CA LYS A 19 7.63 17.56 -14.75
C LYS A 19 7.51 16.07 -14.47
N LEU A 20 7.36 15.26 -15.51
CA LEU A 20 7.28 13.81 -15.39
C LEU A 20 8.56 13.22 -14.81
N LEU A 21 9.73 13.71 -15.24
CA LEU A 21 11.02 13.29 -14.71
C LEU A 21 11.13 13.60 -13.21
N ILE A 22 10.81 14.83 -12.79
CA ILE A 22 10.88 15.24 -11.38
C ILE A 22 9.92 14.41 -10.53
N LEU A 23 8.68 14.22 -10.96
CA LEU A 23 7.70 13.41 -10.22
C LEU A 23 8.13 11.94 -10.11
N SER A 24 8.69 11.38 -11.19
CA SER A 24 9.19 10.00 -11.21
C SER A 24 10.38 9.84 -10.28
N MET A 25 11.35 10.76 -10.32
CA MET A 25 12.51 10.75 -9.42
C MET A 25 12.07 10.91 -7.95
N ALA A 26 11.11 11.79 -7.67
CA ALA A 26 10.56 11.97 -6.33
C ALA A 26 9.88 10.70 -5.82
N ALA A 27 9.11 10.02 -6.67
CA ALA A 27 8.46 8.75 -6.33
C ALA A 27 9.49 7.64 -6.01
N VAL A 28 10.50 7.47 -6.87
CA VAL A 28 11.58 6.48 -6.68
C VAL A 28 12.36 6.75 -5.39
N LEU A 29 12.72 8.01 -5.13
CA LEU A 29 13.45 8.39 -3.91
C LEU A 29 12.59 8.16 -2.65
N SER A 30 11.31 8.55 -2.69
CA SER A 30 10.36 8.37 -1.59
C SER A 30 10.15 6.89 -1.25
N PHE A 31 10.09 6.02 -2.26
CA PHE A 31 10.01 4.57 -2.07
C PHE A 31 11.31 4.00 -1.50
N SER A 32 12.46 4.37 -2.09
CA SER A 32 13.78 3.85 -1.70
C SER A 32 14.13 4.15 -0.24
N THR A 33 13.81 5.36 0.23
CA THR A 33 14.07 5.77 1.62
C THR A 33 13.22 5.02 2.65
N ARG A 34 12.09 4.42 2.26
CA ARG A 34 11.23 3.62 3.16
C ARG A 34 11.64 2.15 3.27
N LEU A 35 12.57 1.70 2.43
CA LEU A 35 13.02 0.30 2.43
C LEU A 35 14.14 0.01 3.44
N PHE A 36 14.70 1.00 4.12
CA PHE A 36 15.86 0.79 5.01
C PHE A 36 15.60 -0.23 6.12
N ALA A 37 14.41 -0.24 6.72
CA ALA A 37 14.06 -1.21 7.76
C ALA A 37 14.05 -2.64 7.20
N VAL A 38 13.49 -2.82 5.99
CA VAL A 38 13.39 -4.13 5.31
C VAL A 38 14.74 -4.63 4.79
N LEU A 39 15.64 -3.74 4.39
CA LEU A 39 16.97 -4.12 3.91
C LEU A 39 17.93 -4.49 5.06
N ARG A 40 17.77 -3.86 6.22
CA ARG A 40 18.64 -4.08 7.38
C ARG A 40 18.14 -5.20 8.30
N PHE A 41 16.83 -5.35 8.38
CA PHE A 41 16.15 -6.35 9.21
C PHE A 41 15.31 -7.26 8.31
N GLU A 42 14.35 -7.99 8.88
CA GLU A 42 13.47 -8.86 8.11
C GLU A 42 12.27 -8.10 7.55
N SER A 43 11.70 -8.61 6.45
CA SER A 43 10.45 -8.13 5.87
C SER A 43 9.26 -8.55 6.72
N VAL A 44 9.13 -7.97 7.89
CA VAL A 44 8.05 -8.23 8.86
C VAL A 44 7.29 -6.95 9.14
N ILE A 45 6.10 -7.12 9.71
CA ILE A 45 5.29 -5.99 10.15
C ILE A 45 5.91 -5.41 11.42
N HIS A 46 6.18 -4.11 11.41
CA HIS A 46 6.70 -3.39 12.56
C HIS A 46 5.56 -2.77 13.37
N GLU A 47 5.82 -2.60 14.67
CA GLU A 47 4.88 -2.08 15.67
C GLU A 47 3.63 -2.94 15.93
N PHE A 48 2.88 -2.57 16.96
CA PHE A 48 1.78 -3.38 17.49
C PHE A 48 0.50 -3.30 16.64
N ASP A 49 0.05 -2.09 16.33
CA ASP A 49 -1.25 -1.87 15.65
C ASP A 49 -1.36 -2.53 14.27
N PRO A 50 -0.32 -2.51 13.40
CA PRO A 50 -0.46 -3.02 12.04
C PRO A 50 -0.70 -4.54 11.95
N TYR A 51 -0.41 -5.31 13.00
CA TYR A 51 -0.74 -6.75 13.05
C TYR A 51 -2.25 -7.01 12.96
N PHE A 52 -3.06 -6.15 13.58
CA PHE A 52 -4.51 -6.25 13.48
C PHE A 52 -4.98 -5.97 12.05
N ASN A 53 -4.42 -4.94 11.41
CA ASN A 53 -4.73 -4.60 10.02
C ASN A 53 -4.33 -5.72 9.06
N TYR A 54 -3.19 -6.37 9.27
CA TYR A 54 -2.78 -7.52 8.47
C TYR A 54 -3.70 -8.72 8.65
N ARG A 55 -4.04 -9.08 9.90
CA ARG A 55 -4.93 -10.21 10.17
C ARG A 55 -6.31 -10.01 9.53
N THR A 56 -6.87 -8.81 9.66
CA THR A 56 -8.17 -8.46 9.09
C THR A 56 -8.12 -8.42 7.55
N THR A 57 -7.02 -7.92 6.97
CA THR A 57 -6.78 -7.98 5.52
C THR A 57 -6.67 -9.42 5.02
N ARG A 58 -5.94 -10.28 5.74
CA ARG A 58 -5.80 -11.70 5.41
C ARG A 58 -7.14 -12.42 5.43
N PHE A 59 -7.95 -12.20 6.47
CA PHE A 59 -9.31 -12.74 6.53
C PHE A 59 -10.17 -12.24 5.36
N LEU A 60 -10.09 -10.94 5.02
CA LEU A 60 -10.81 -10.38 3.87
C LEU A 60 -10.37 -11.03 2.54
N ALA A 61 -9.07 -11.24 2.35
CA ALA A 61 -8.52 -11.82 1.14
C ALA A 61 -8.89 -13.31 0.97
N GLU A 62 -8.94 -14.06 2.06
CA GLU A 62 -9.24 -15.50 2.08
C GLU A 62 -10.75 -15.80 2.05
N GLU A 63 -11.55 -15.08 2.85
CA GLU A 63 -12.98 -15.37 3.06
C GLU A 63 -13.92 -14.49 2.22
N GLY A 64 -13.41 -13.37 1.70
CA GLY A 64 -14.16 -12.43 0.89
C GLY A 64 -14.93 -11.37 1.70
N PHE A 65 -15.41 -10.35 0.98
CA PHE A 65 -15.94 -9.12 1.57
C PHE A 65 -17.18 -9.33 2.46
N TYR A 66 -18.15 -10.15 2.03
CA TYR A 66 -19.38 -10.35 2.80
C TYR A 66 -19.16 -11.09 4.12
N LYS A 67 -18.26 -12.08 4.13
CA LYS A 67 -17.87 -12.76 5.37
C LYS A 67 -17.11 -11.82 6.28
N PHE A 68 -16.20 -11.02 5.72
CA PHE A 68 -15.47 -9.99 6.47
C PHE A 68 -16.40 -8.95 7.11
N HIS A 69 -17.39 -8.43 6.36
CA HIS A 69 -18.31 -7.42 6.88
C HIS A 69 -19.20 -7.95 8.03
N ASN A 70 -19.53 -9.25 8.01
CA ASN A 70 -20.29 -9.90 9.08
C ASN A 70 -19.41 -10.64 10.10
N TRP A 71 -18.09 -10.41 10.09
CA TRP A 71 -17.17 -11.19 10.89
C TRP A 71 -17.25 -10.83 12.38
N PHE A 72 -17.59 -11.84 13.19
CA PHE A 72 -17.39 -11.82 14.63
C PHE A 72 -16.11 -12.59 14.98
N ASP A 73 -15.18 -11.90 15.60
CA ASP A 73 -13.90 -12.44 16.03
C ASP A 73 -13.97 -12.91 17.48
N ASP A 74 -14.04 -14.21 17.67
CA ASP A 74 -14.07 -14.89 18.97
C ASP A 74 -12.68 -15.02 19.63
N ARG A 75 -11.61 -14.72 18.90
CA ARG A 75 -10.22 -14.83 19.39
C ARG A 75 -9.70 -13.56 20.05
N ALA A 76 -10.41 -12.46 19.92
CA ALA A 76 -10.08 -11.19 20.56
C ALA A 76 -10.99 -10.96 21.76
N TRP A 77 -10.52 -10.23 22.78
CA TRP A 77 -11.34 -9.84 23.93
C TRP A 77 -12.06 -10.99 24.64
N TYR A 78 -11.36 -12.09 24.94
CA TYR A 78 -11.97 -13.20 25.69
C TYR A 78 -12.52 -12.70 27.05
N PRO A 79 -13.76 -13.06 27.43
CA PRO A 79 -14.69 -14.00 26.79
C PRO A 79 -15.73 -13.35 25.84
N LEU A 80 -15.64 -12.05 25.57
CA LEU A 80 -16.66 -11.27 24.85
C LEU A 80 -16.58 -11.37 23.32
N GLY A 81 -15.39 -11.51 22.74
CA GLY A 81 -15.20 -11.39 21.29
C GLY A 81 -15.21 -9.93 20.80
N ARG A 82 -15.05 -9.74 19.48
CA ARG A 82 -15.14 -8.43 18.82
C ARG A 82 -15.89 -8.53 17.50
N ILE A 83 -16.89 -7.68 17.30
CA ILE A 83 -17.56 -7.51 15.99
C ILE A 83 -16.63 -6.72 15.08
N ILE A 84 -16.04 -7.34 14.07
CA ILE A 84 -15.01 -6.71 13.25
C ILE A 84 -15.63 -5.74 12.26
N GLY A 85 -16.55 -6.19 11.41
CA GLY A 85 -17.07 -5.36 10.31
C GLY A 85 -17.77 -4.07 10.74
N GLY A 86 -18.27 -4.00 11.99
CA GLY A 86 -18.89 -2.80 12.56
C GLY A 86 -17.97 -1.92 13.42
N THR A 87 -16.73 -2.34 13.71
CA THR A 87 -15.81 -1.62 14.64
C THR A 87 -14.47 -1.26 14.00
N ILE A 88 -14.38 -1.28 12.67
CA ILE A 88 -13.16 -0.95 11.91
C ILE A 88 -13.48 -0.09 10.69
N TYR A 89 -12.48 0.64 10.19
CA TYR A 89 -12.52 1.26 8.86
C TYR A 89 -11.90 0.32 7.82
N PRO A 90 -12.67 -0.20 6.85
CA PRO A 90 -12.19 -1.29 5.97
C PRO A 90 -11.36 -0.81 4.78
N GLY A 91 -11.10 0.50 4.64
CA GLY A 91 -10.45 1.07 3.45
C GLY A 91 -9.06 0.49 3.17
N LEU A 92 -8.23 0.32 4.20
CA LEU A 92 -6.91 -0.29 4.09
C LEU A 92 -7.02 -1.75 3.61
N MET A 93 -7.85 -2.55 4.28
CA MET A 93 -8.01 -3.98 4.03
C MET A 93 -8.54 -4.25 2.62
N ILE A 94 -9.56 -3.50 2.18
CA ILE A 94 -10.14 -3.59 0.83
C ILE A 94 -9.09 -3.22 -0.21
N THR A 95 -8.37 -2.10 -0.03
CA THR A 95 -7.36 -1.65 -1.00
C THR A 95 -6.23 -2.65 -1.12
N SER A 96 -5.71 -3.16 0.00
CA SER A 96 -4.66 -4.18 0.02
C SER A 96 -5.10 -5.49 -0.61
N ALA A 97 -6.31 -5.97 -0.30
CA ALA A 97 -6.83 -7.20 -0.91
C ALA A 97 -7.15 -7.04 -2.40
N ALA A 98 -7.61 -5.87 -2.83
CA ALA A 98 -7.82 -5.59 -4.25
C ALA A 98 -6.49 -5.64 -5.02
N ILE A 99 -5.42 -5.04 -4.48
CA ILE A 99 -4.08 -5.13 -5.07
C ILE A 99 -3.56 -6.58 -5.06
N TYR A 100 -3.86 -7.36 -4.03
CA TYR A 100 -3.44 -8.77 -3.93
C TYR A 100 -4.12 -9.68 -4.95
N HIS A 101 -5.37 -9.39 -5.32
CA HIS A 101 -6.17 -10.21 -6.24
C HIS A 101 -6.04 -9.81 -7.72
N VAL A 102 -5.41 -8.67 -8.01
CA VAL A 102 -5.06 -8.23 -9.38
C VAL A 102 -3.80 -8.93 -9.85
#